data_AF-A0A9E1J5U0-F1
#
_entry.id   AF-A0A9E1J5U0-F1
#
_cell.length_a   1.000
_cell.length_b   1.000
_cell.length_c   1.000
_cell.angle_alpha   90.00
_cell.angle_beta   90.00
_cell.angle_gamma   90.00
#
_symmetry.space_group_name_H-M   'P 1'
#
loop_
_entity.id
_entity.type
_entity.pdbx_description
1 polymer ?
#
loop_
_entity_poly.entity_id
_entity_poly.type
_entity_poly.pdbx_seq_one_letter_code
_entity_poly.pdbx_strand_id
1 'polypeptide(L)'
;MSAPVRKLAAILAVDVVGYSRLMGEDQARTLDALRQLRRELFEPVVEEFRGNVVKRMGDGWIVEFASVSDAVDCAIRFQEGLAGHDIIRLRAGIHIGEVVFEDEDVFGEGVNVAARLEELAEPGEVLISDTVQNSLDKRSAQDFSGGDSHQLNNIERSVDVWRWSSAGAQQATLTESEAPVLTDKPSIAVLPFDNMSGDPEQEYFADGITEDIITELSRFREFLVIARNSTFVYKGEAKDLSTVARELNARYIVEGSVRKAGNRVRVTAQLIEGATNTHLWADRFDGVLADIFALQDEITVAIVSAVAPRSVQAEAERSATLSATQLSSWDSLLRARALLASMDRDGILESMPLLRTAIRQNPRNAQAHSWLAFALFFASAFRWFDDPDLGRDEAVAAARQAVALDPDDALSHVVSGLVDAFVANDMQAGARAYERALQINPNFAMAYGFMGGNQAIIGDFAVARRHFDQAWRLSPRDPSASVWQILYNMGLYGAKRYDDVVRGATEAIGTNPDFAGLYRQRAAALAMLGRMDEAREDIKQVLRLDPGNSIKIMRETPFWRDIEPFLEGLRKAGLPEE
;
A
#
# COMPACT_ATOMS: atom_id res chain seq x y z
N MET A 1 -45.72 -6.57 7.11
CA MET A 1 -44.67 -7.43 7.64
C MET A 1 -45.16 -8.87 7.52
N SER A 2 -44.62 -9.63 6.57
CA SER A 2 -44.86 -11.07 6.51
C SER A 2 -44.18 -11.70 7.73
N ALA A 3 -44.72 -12.82 8.24
CA ALA A 3 -44.06 -13.53 9.31
C ALA A 3 -42.79 -14.23 8.77
N PRO A 4 -41.68 -14.24 9.52
CA PRO A 4 -40.46 -14.92 9.09
C PRO A 4 -40.71 -16.41 8.87
N VAL A 5 -40.27 -16.94 7.73
CA VAL A 5 -40.48 -18.34 7.34
C VAL A 5 -39.20 -19.12 7.60
N ARG A 6 -39.26 -20.09 8.51
CA ARG A 6 -38.16 -21.02 8.79
C ARG A 6 -38.34 -22.31 7.99
N LYS A 7 -37.32 -22.70 7.22
CA LYS A 7 -37.31 -23.98 6.48
C LYS A 7 -35.89 -24.54 6.39
N LEU A 8 -35.79 -25.84 6.14
CA LEU A 8 -34.53 -26.49 5.77
C LEU A 8 -34.31 -26.27 4.27
N ALA A 9 -33.15 -25.78 3.87
CA ALA A 9 -32.80 -25.56 2.46
C ALA A 9 -31.32 -25.82 2.20
N ALA A 10 -31.00 -26.19 0.96
CA ALA A 10 -29.62 -26.23 0.48
C ALA A 10 -29.24 -24.81 0.02
N ILE A 11 -28.15 -24.29 0.59
CA ILE A 11 -27.64 -22.95 0.28
C ILE A 11 -26.32 -23.11 -0.47
N LEU A 12 -26.27 -22.49 -1.64
CA LEU A 12 -25.07 -22.33 -2.45
C LEU A 12 -24.61 -20.87 -2.33
N ALA A 13 -23.42 -20.67 -1.78
CA ALA A 13 -22.71 -19.40 -1.82
C ALA A 13 -21.66 -19.44 -2.94
N VAL A 14 -21.60 -18.39 -3.75
CA VAL A 14 -20.68 -18.27 -4.88
C VAL A 14 -20.09 -16.87 -4.91
N ASP A 15 -18.79 -16.75 -5.16
CA ASP A 15 -18.08 -15.48 -5.22
C ASP A 15 -17.12 -15.42 -6.41
N VAL A 16 -16.91 -14.22 -6.95
CA VAL A 16 -15.95 -13.93 -8.01
C VAL A 16 -14.59 -13.63 -7.40
N VAL A 17 -13.63 -14.52 -7.65
CA VAL A 17 -12.30 -14.42 -7.05
C VAL A 17 -11.58 -13.15 -7.53
N GLY A 18 -11.15 -12.34 -6.57
CA GLY A 18 -10.34 -11.15 -6.83
C GLY A 18 -11.12 -10.02 -7.52
N TYR A 19 -12.45 -9.97 -7.34
CA TYR A 19 -13.31 -8.94 -7.92
C TYR A 19 -12.78 -7.52 -7.70
N SER A 20 -12.39 -7.15 -6.47
CA SER A 20 -11.86 -5.82 -6.17
C SER A 20 -10.59 -5.48 -6.97
N ARG A 21 -9.73 -6.48 -7.23
CA ARG A 21 -8.55 -6.33 -8.09
C ARG A 21 -8.95 -6.15 -9.56
N LEU A 22 -9.86 -6.99 -10.07
CA LEU A 22 -10.34 -6.92 -11.46
C LEU A 22 -11.01 -5.55 -11.75
N MET A 23 -11.78 -5.03 -10.79
CA MET A 23 -12.40 -3.70 -10.89
C MET A 23 -11.39 -2.56 -10.87
N GLY A 24 -10.27 -2.73 -10.15
CA GLY A 24 -9.17 -1.76 -10.13
C GLY A 24 -8.31 -1.77 -11.40
N GLU A 25 -8.14 -2.93 -12.04
CA GLU A 25 -7.36 -3.09 -13.28
C GLU A 25 -8.07 -2.54 -14.52
N ASP A 26 -9.33 -2.93 -14.74
CA ASP A 26 -10.16 -2.46 -15.85
C ASP A 26 -11.65 -2.61 -15.50
N GLN A 27 -12.22 -1.52 -14.97
CA GLN A 27 -13.61 -1.48 -14.54
C GLN A 27 -14.60 -1.81 -15.66
N ALA A 28 -14.36 -1.32 -16.89
CA ALA A 28 -15.29 -1.50 -18.00
C ALA A 28 -15.31 -2.96 -18.47
N ARG A 29 -14.12 -3.54 -18.65
CA ARG A 29 -13.97 -4.94 -19.06
C ARG A 29 -14.51 -5.91 -18.02
N THR A 30 -14.29 -5.63 -16.74
CA THR A 30 -14.78 -6.46 -15.63
C THR A 30 -16.30 -6.41 -15.52
N LEU A 31 -16.90 -5.22 -15.59
CA LEU A 31 -18.37 -5.08 -15.57
C LEU A 31 -19.03 -5.76 -16.76
N ASP A 32 -18.44 -5.69 -17.96
CA ASP A 32 -18.97 -6.36 -19.14
C ASP A 32 -18.83 -7.89 -19.04
N ALA A 33 -17.70 -8.40 -18.54
CA ALA A 33 -17.52 -9.83 -18.27
C ALA A 33 -18.53 -10.36 -17.24
N LEU A 34 -18.81 -9.60 -16.18
CA LEU A 34 -19.81 -9.97 -15.16
C LEU A 34 -21.24 -9.95 -15.70
N ARG A 35 -21.58 -8.95 -16.52
CA ARG A 35 -22.88 -8.89 -17.20
C ARG A 35 -23.06 -10.09 -18.13
N GLN A 36 -22.00 -10.48 -18.83
CA GLN A 36 -22.00 -11.64 -19.73
C GLN A 36 -22.13 -12.94 -18.94
N LEU A 37 -21.29 -13.17 -17.92
CA LEU A 37 -21.41 -14.30 -17.00
C LEU A 37 -22.84 -14.45 -16.49
N ARG A 38 -23.41 -13.35 -16.00
CA ARG A 38 -24.73 -13.35 -15.40
C ARG A 38 -25.80 -13.79 -16.39
N ARG A 39 -25.80 -13.23 -17.60
CA ARG A 39 -26.84 -13.49 -18.61
C ARG A 39 -26.66 -14.83 -19.31
N GLU A 40 -25.43 -15.25 -19.55
CA GLU A 40 -25.12 -16.39 -20.44
C GLU A 40 -24.86 -17.68 -19.67
N LEU A 41 -24.47 -17.61 -18.41
CA LEU A 41 -24.20 -18.78 -17.57
C LEU A 41 -25.01 -18.78 -16.29
N PHE A 42 -24.90 -17.74 -15.45
CA PHE A 42 -25.44 -17.78 -14.09
C PHE A 42 -26.96 -17.92 -14.04
N GLU A 43 -27.71 -16.95 -14.59
CA GLU A 43 -29.18 -16.96 -14.54
C GLU A 43 -29.79 -18.22 -15.22
N PRO A 44 -29.34 -18.64 -16.44
CA PRO A 44 -29.87 -19.84 -17.09
C PRO A 44 -29.61 -21.13 -16.30
N VAL A 45 -28.41 -21.30 -15.75
CA VAL A 45 -28.05 -22.53 -15.01
C VAL A 45 -28.76 -22.59 -13.66
N VAL A 46 -28.91 -21.46 -12.95
CA VAL A 46 -29.73 -21.43 -11.72
C VAL A 46 -31.16 -21.85 -12.03
N GLU A 47 -31.75 -21.34 -13.12
CA GLU A 47 -33.12 -21.70 -13.52
C GLU A 47 -33.23 -23.18 -13.94
N GLU A 48 -32.25 -23.70 -14.70
CA GLU A 48 -32.16 -25.11 -15.11
C GLU A 48 -32.21 -26.05 -13.90
N PHE A 49 -31.47 -25.71 -12.84
CA PHE A 49 -31.43 -26.48 -11.59
C PHE A 49 -32.44 -25.99 -10.54
N ARG A 50 -33.46 -25.21 -10.94
CA ARG A 50 -34.58 -24.77 -10.08
C ARG A 50 -34.13 -24.03 -8.81
N GLY A 51 -32.99 -23.35 -8.87
CA GLY A 51 -32.49 -22.51 -7.79
C GLY A 51 -33.24 -21.18 -7.73
N ASN A 52 -33.32 -20.63 -6.52
CA ASN A 52 -33.88 -19.32 -6.26
C ASN A 52 -32.77 -18.39 -5.77
N VAL A 53 -32.43 -17.35 -6.54
CA VAL A 53 -31.42 -16.37 -6.12
C VAL A 53 -32.00 -15.53 -4.99
N VAL A 54 -31.49 -15.72 -3.77
CA VAL A 54 -32.00 -15.04 -2.58
C VAL A 54 -31.32 -13.70 -2.38
N LYS A 55 -29.99 -13.67 -2.56
CA LYS A 55 -29.20 -12.45 -2.35
C LYS A 55 -28.19 -12.26 -3.46
N ARG A 56 -28.05 -11.01 -3.87
CA ARG A 56 -27.02 -10.54 -4.79
C ARG A 56 -26.09 -9.61 -4.04
N MET A 57 -24.84 -10.01 -3.93
CA MET A 57 -23.72 -9.22 -3.44
C MET A 57 -22.95 -8.83 -4.71
N GLY A 58 -22.39 -7.63 -4.84
CA GLY A 58 -21.95 -7.12 -6.16
C GLY A 58 -21.10 -8.10 -7.00
N ASP A 59 -20.33 -8.94 -6.31
CA ASP A 59 -19.40 -9.96 -6.77
C ASP A 59 -19.77 -11.40 -6.41
N GLY A 60 -20.90 -11.62 -5.73
CA GLY A 60 -21.30 -12.93 -5.24
C GLY A 60 -22.81 -13.15 -5.15
N TRP A 61 -23.19 -14.42 -5.02
CA TRP A 61 -24.59 -14.83 -4.99
C TRP A 61 -24.83 -15.84 -3.88
N ILE A 62 -26.01 -15.71 -3.26
CA ILE A 62 -26.57 -16.73 -2.40
C ILE A 62 -27.80 -17.28 -3.10
N VAL A 63 -27.77 -18.57 -3.40
CA VAL A 63 -28.83 -19.28 -4.11
C VAL A 63 -29.40 -20.39 -3.23
N GLU A 64 -30.71 -20.43 -3.12
CA GLU A 64 -31.45 -21.44 -2.40
C GLU A 64 -31.93 -22.55 -3.34
N PHE A 65 -31.74 -23.80 -2.92
CA PHE A 65 -32.27 -24.97 -3.61
C PHE A 65 -33.10 -25.84 -2.65
N ALA A 66 -34.17 -26.42 -3.19
CA ALA A 66 -34.95 -27.44 -2.49
C ALA A 66 -34.26 -28.82 -2.48
N SER A 67 -33.26 -29.01 -3.34
CA SER A 67 -32.54 -30.27 -3.57
C SER A 67 -31.04 -30.03 -3.42
N VAL A 68 -30.38 -30.87 -2.61
CA VAL A 68 -28.91 -30.82 -2.43
C VAL A 68 -28.19 -31.17 -3.73
N SER A 69 -28.69 -32.17 -4.46
CA SER A 69 -28.14 -32.57 -5.75
C SER A 69 -28.22 -31.42 -6.77
N ASP A 70 -29.35 -30.70 -6.80
CA ASP A 70 -29.50 -29.56 -7.72
C ASP A 70 -28.49 -28.45 -7.40
N ALA A 71 -28.25 -28.17 -6.11
CA ALA A 71 -27.24 -27.19 -5.70
C ALA A 71 -25.82 -27.59 -6.13
N VAL A 72 -25.48 -28.87 -5.96
CA VAL A 72 -24.17 -29.43 -6.32
C VAL A 72 -23.96 -29.43 -7.83
N ASP A 73 -24.94 -29.93 -8.59
CA ASP A 73 -24.87 -29.98 -10.05
C ASP A 73 -24.82 -28.57 -10.65
N CYS A 74 -25.57 -27.62 -10.07
CA CYS A 74 -25.50 -26.20 -10.45
C CYS A 74 -24.10 -25.62 -10.24
N ALA A 75 -23.48 -25.87 -9.08
CA ALA A 75 -22.14 -25.37 -8.78
C ALA A 75 -21.08 -25.96 -9.71
N ILE A 76 -21.13 -27.27 -9.95
CA ILE A 76 -20.24 -27.95 -10.90
C ILE A 76 -20.42 -27.38 -12.31
N ARG A 77 -21.68 -27.15 -12.74
CA ARG A 77 -21.97 -26.58 -14.05
C ARG A 77 -21.41 -25.17 -14.22
N PHE A 78 -21.40 -24.35 -13.18
CA PHE A 78 -20.71 -23.06 -13.20
C PHE A 78 -19.22 -23.21 -13.43
N GLN A 79 -18.57 -24.11 -12.70
CA GLN A 79 -17.12 -24.31 -12.82
C GLN A 79 -16.74 -24.87 -14.20
N GLU A 80 -17.53 -25.79 -14.75
CA GLU A 80 -17.34 -26.29 -16.11
C GLU A 80 -17.57 -25.21 -17.18
N GLY A 81 -18.60 -24.38 -17.02
CA GLY A 81 -18.90 -23.27 -17.93
C GLY A 81 -17.82 -22.19 -17.96
N LEU A 82 -17.01 -22.11 -16.90
CA LEU A 82 -15.89 -21.20 -16.75
C LEU A 82 -14.52 -21.86 -16.95
N ALA A 83 -14.49 -23.14 -17.31
CA ALA A 83 -13.26 -23.85 -17.61
C ALA A 83 -12.57 -23.25 -18.84
N GLY A 84 -11.65 -22.30 -18.61
CA GLY A 84 -10.95 -21.56 -19.65
C GLY A 84 -11.33 -20.07 -19.78
N HIS A 85 -12.12 -19.51 -18.84
CA HIS A 85 -12.38 -18.07 -18.83
C HIS A 85 -11.17 -17.29 -18.30
N ASP A 86 -10.66 -16.34 -19.07
CA ASP A 86 -9.39 -15.62 -18.78
C ASP A 86 -9.49 -14.55 -17.67
N ILE A 87 -10.69 -14.30 -17.15
CA ILE A 87 -10.98 -13.10 -16.32
C ILE A 87 -11.75 -13.51 -15.07
N ILE A 88 -12.88 -14.20 -15.25
CA ILE A 88 -13.74 -14.58 -14.15
C ILE A 88 -13.42 -16.01 -13.71
N ARG A 89 -13.17 -16.18 -12.42
CA ARG A 89 -13.12 -17.47 -11.75
C ARG A 89 -14.05 -17.42 -10.55
N LEU A 90 -14.81 -18.48 -10.35
CA LEU A 90 -15.72 -18.60 -9.22
C LEU A 90 -15.14 -19.57 -8.20
N ARG A 91 -15.50 -19.34 -6.94
CA ARG A 91 -15.37 -20.33 -5.87
C ARG A 91 -16.74 -20.51 -5.22
N ALA A 92 -17.02 -21.71 -4.73
CA ALA A 92 -18.37 -22.07 -4.30
C ALA A 92 -18.38 -22.94 -3.03
N GLY A 93 -19.37 -22.71 -2.18
CA GLY A 93 -19.59 -23.43 -0.93
C GLY A 93 -21.05 -23.85 -0.78
N ILE A 94 -21.29 -25.10 -0.36
CA ILE A 94 -22.65 -25.66 -0.23
C ILE A 94 -22.86 -26.28 1.14
N HIS A 95 -23.96 -25.87 1.78
CA HIS A 95 -24.44 -26.47 3.02
C HIS A 95 -25.96 -26.64 3.00
N ILE A 96 -26.47 -27.66 3.72
CA ILE A 96 -27.90 -27.82 3.99
C ILE A 96 -28.15 -27.60 5.47
N GLY A 97 -29.01 -26.64 5.79
CA GLY A 97 -29.30 -26.26 7.17
C GLY A 97 -30.59 -25.48 7.29
N GLU A 98 -30.99 -25.22 8.53
CA GLU A 98 -32.15 -24.37 8.78
C GLU A 98 -31.83 -22.91 8.46
N VAL A 99 -32.74 -22.30 7.71
CA VAL A 99 -32.66 -20.90 7.28
C VAL A 99 -33.98 -20.19 7.56
N VAL A 100 -33.88 -18.91 7.88
CA VAL A 100 -34.99 -18.00 8.13
C VAL A 100 -35.01 -16.94 7.04
N PHE A 101 -36.14 -16.83 6.36
CA PHE A 101 -36.39 -15.80 5.35
C PHE A 101 -37.18 -14.66 5.99
N GLU A 102 -36.64 -13.45 5.89
CA GLU A 102 -37.29 -12.22 6.32
C GLU A 102 -37.14 -11.19 5.20
N ASP A 103 -38.27 -10.72 4.66
CA ASP A 103 -38.35 -9.87 3.46
C ASP A 103 -37.59 -10.44 2.24
N GLU A 104 -36.48 -9.81 1.81
CA GLU A 104 -35.59 -10.24 0.71
C GLU A 104 -34.23 -10.77 1.21
N ASP A 105 -34.08 -11.03 2.51
CA ASP A 105 -32.85 -11.54 3.10
C ASP A 105 -33.02 -12.95 3.68
N VAL A 106 -31.88 -13.66 3.81
CA VAL A 106 -31.81 -14.99 4.41
C VAL A 106 -30.74 -15.04 5.49
N PHE A 107 -31.14 -15.58 6.63
CA PHE A 107 -30.29 -15.70 7.82
C PHE A 107 -30.34 -17.14 8.35
N GLY A 108 -29.28 -17.55 9.04
CA GLY A 108 -29.24 -18.83 9.74
C GLY A 108 -27.91 -19.53 9.58
N GLU A 109 -27.73 -20.57 10.39
CA GLU A 109 -26.53 -21.42 10.36
C GLU A 109 -26.30 -22.00 8.95
N GLY A 110 -27.38 -22.34 8.23
CA GLY A 110 -27.36 -22.79 6.84
C GLY A 110 -26.54 -21.89 5.91
N VAL A 111 -26.78 -20.59 5.99
CA VAL A 111 -26.12 -19.56 5.16
C VAL A 111 -24.69 -19.33 5.61
N ASN A 112 -24.48 -19.26 6.94
CA ASN A 112 -23.16 -19.00 7.51
C ASN A 112 -22.15 -20.09 7.14
N VAL A 113 -22.53 -21.37 7.27
CA VAL A 113 -21.65 -22.49 6.91
C VAL A 113 -21.36 -22.48 5.41
N ALA A 114 -22.37 -22.27 4.55
CA ALA A 114 -22.19 -22.23 3.10
C ALA A 114 -21.20 -21.13 2.67
N ALA A 115 -21.35 -19.92 3.23
CA ALA A 115 -20.42 -18.81 2.98
C ALA A 115 -18.99 -19.10 3.45
N ARG A 116 -18.81 -19.77 4.59
CA ARG A 116 -17.46 -20.15 5.06
C ARG A 116 -16.82 -21.23 4.21
N LEU A 117 -17.61 -22.17 3.69
CA LEU A 117 -17.11 -23.15 2.73
C LEU A 117 -16.71 -22.48 1.41
N GLU A 118 -17.44 -21.47 0.98
CA GLU A 118 -17.09 -20.69 -0.21
C GLU A 118 -15.78 -19.91 0.01
N GLU A 119 -15.61 -19.25 1.15
CA GLU A 119 -14.37 -18.53 1.49
C GLU A 119 -13.13 -19.45 1.52
N LEU A 120 -13.31 -20.71 1.93
CA LEU A 120 -12.26 -21.75 1.97
C LEU A 120 -11.95 -22.37 0.60
N ALA A 121 -12.82 -22.18 -0.40
CA ALA A 121 -12.67 -22.80 -1.70
C ALA A 121 -11.65 -22.03 -2.55
N GLU A 122 -10.74 -22.77 -3.19
CA GLU A 122 -9.83 -22.18 -4.18
C GLU A 122 -10.57 -21.87 -5.49
N PRO A 123 -10.00 -21.02 -6.38
CA PRO A 123 -10.65 -20.64 -7.63
C PRO A 123 -10.88 -21.86 -8.53
N GLY A 124 -12.13 -22.13 -8.88
CA GLY A 124 -12.52 -23.31 -9.65
C GLY A 124 -13.00 -24.50 -8.81
N GLU A 125 -12.97 -24.39 -7.48
CA GLU A 125 -13.41 -25.45 -6.57
C GLU A 125 -14.87 -25.30 -6.13
N VAL A 126 -15.45 -26.43 -5.71
CA VAL A 126 -16.72 -26.48 -4.97
C VAL A 126 -16.47 -27.24 -3.67
N LEU A 127 -16.70 -26.59 -2.54
CA LEU A 127 -16.61 -27.20 -1.21
C LEU A 127 -18.01 -27.49 -0.65
N ILE A 128 -18.16 -28.67 -0.05
CA ILE A 128 -19.40 -29.10 0.57
C ILE A 128 -19.16 -29.60 1.99
N SER A 129 -20.14 -29.35 2.87
CA SER A 129 -20.14 -29.90 4.23
C SER A 129 -20.38 -31.42 4.28
N ASP A 130 -19.99 -32.04 5.38
CA ASP A 130 -20.34 -33.39 5.82
C ASP A 130 -21.82 -33.75 5.61
N THR A 131 -22.73 -32.85 6.00
CA THR A 131 -24.18 -33.05 5.86
C THR A 131 -24.64 -33.09 4.41
N VAL A 132 -24.02 -32.30 3.53
CA VAL A 132 -24.28 -32.32 2.09
C VAL A 132 -23.75 -33.60 1.49
N GLN A 133 -22.50 -33.98 1.81
CA GLN A 133 -21.89 -35.22 1.32
C GLN A 133 -22.71 -36.46 1.70
N ASN A 134 -23.21 -36.50 2.94
CA ASN A 134 -24.06 -37.60 3.41
C ASN A 134 -25.48 -37.60 2.81
N SER A 135 -25.92 -36.49 2.22
CA SER A 135 -27.23 -36.34 1.59
C SER A 135 -27.21 -36.60 0.08
N LEU A 136 -26.03 -36.68 -0.55
CA LEU A 136 -25.86 -37.02 -1.95
C LEU A 136 -26.02 -38.53 -2.20
N ASP A 137 -26.41 -38.89 -3.42
CA ASP A 137 -26.33 -40.30 -3.84
C ASP A 137 -24.87 -40.73 -4.00
N LYS A 138 -24.64 -42.05 -3.96
CA LYS A 138 -23.29 -42.63 -3.96
C LYS A 138 -22.45 -42.24 -5.17
N ARG A 139 -23.06 -41.91 -6.31
CA ARG A 139 -22.34 -41.55 -7.52
C ARG A 139 -21.84 -40.11 -7.42
N SER A 140 -22.73 -39.16 -7.13
CA SER A 140 -22.34 -37.75 -7.00
C SER A 140 -21.40 -37.52 -5.80
N ALA A 141 -21.56 -38.28 -4.71
CA ALA A 141 -20.66 -38.21 -3.56
C ALA A 141 -19.22 -38.66 -3.88
N GLN A 142 -19.01 -39.52 -4.89
CA GLN A 142 -17.67 -40.00 -5.29
C GLN A 142 -16.86 -38.94 -6.05
N ASP A 143 -17.52 -37.92 -6.60
CA ASP A 143 -16.85 -36.83 -7.31
C ASP A 143 -16.14 -35.86 -6.34
N PHE A 144 -16.42 -35.98 -5.04
CA PHE A 144 -15.80 -35.20 -3.98
C PHE A 144 -14.76 -36.02 -3.21
N SER A 145 -13.61 -35.41 -2.96
CA SER A 145 -12.50 -35.97 -2.19
C SER A 145 -12.21 -35.13 -0.95
N GLY A 146 -11.57 -35.73 0.06
CA GLY A 146 -11.30 -35.05 1.33
C GLY A 146 -12.09 -35.65 2.49
N GLY A 147 -12.68 -34.77 3.32
CA GLY A 147 -13.25 -35.10 4.63
C GLY A 147 -12.41 -34.60 5.79
N ASP A 148 -11.58 -33.58 5.58
CA ASP A 148 -10.79 -32.97 6.64
C ASP A 148 -11.71 -32.19 7.59
N SER A 149 -11.51 -32.35 8.89
CA SER A 149 -12.35 -31.68 9.89
C SER A 149 -11.87 -30.25 10.11
N HIS A 150 -12.73 -29.28 9.79
CA HIS A 150 -12.44 -27.86 9.97
C HIS A 150 -13.30 -27.28 11.10
N GLN A 151 -12.67 -26.61 12.06
CA GLN A 151 -13.39 -25.73 12.97
C GLN A 151 -13.65 -24.40 12.25
N LEU A 152 -14.88 -24.21 11.79
CA LEU A 152 -15.27 -22.98 11.13
C LEU A 152 -15.52 -21.89 12.19
N ASN A 153 -15.02 -20.67 11.97
CA ASN A 153 -15.19 -19.56 12.90
C ASN A 153 -16.68 -19.30 13.17
N ASN A 154 -17.05 -19.14 14.44
CA ASN A 154 -18.43 -18.92 14.91
C ASN A 154 -19.41 -20.09 14.65
N ILE A 155 -18.91 -21.31 14.46
CA ILE A 155 -19.72 -22.53 14.41
C ILE A 155 -19.26 -23.46 15.53
N GLU A 156 -20.19 -23.87 16.39
CA GLU A 156 -19.90 -24.64 17.62
C GLU A 156 -19.37 -26.05 17.29
N ARG A 157 -19.77 -26.62 16.15
CA ARG A 157 -19.32 -27.93 15.67
C ARG A 157 -18.24 -27.83 14.60
N SER A 158 -17.30 -28.76 14.62
CA SER A 158 -16.39 -28.98 13.50
C SER A 158 -17.20 -29.52 12.30
N VAL A 159 -16.87 -29.07 11.10
CA VAL A 159 -17.52 -29.49 9.84
C VAL A 159 -16.47 -30.19 8.99
N ASP A 160 -16.73 -31.43 8.58
CA ASP A 160 -15.85 -32.12 7.65
C ASP A 160 -16.09 -31.58 6.24
N VAL A 161 -15.02 -31.19 5.55
CA VAL A 161 -15.09 -30.50 4.27
C VAL A 161 -14.67 -31.42 3.14
N TRP A 162 -15.53 -31.50 2.13
CA TRP A 162 -15.32 -32.30 0.93
C TRP A 162 -15.18 -31.39 -0.29
N ARG A 163 -14.26 -31.75 -1.18
CA ARG A 163 -13.83 -30.90 -2.29
C ARG A 163 -14.05 -31.58 -3.63
N TRP A 164 -14.66 -30.83 -4.54
CA TRP A 164 -14.67 -31.13 -5.96
C TRP A 164 -13.75 -30.16 -6.70
N SER A 165 -13.00 -30.69 -7.66
CA SER A 165 -12.12 -29.93 -8.54
C SER A 165 -12.23 -30.47 -9.97
N SER A 166 -12.18 -29.58 -10.97
CA SER A 166 -12.24 -30.01 -12.37
C SER A 166 -10.98 -30.78 -12.79
N ALA A 167 -11.07 -31.69 -13.76
CA ALA A 167 -9.94 -32.45 -14.29
C ALA A 167 -8.80 -31.57 -14.89
N GLY A 168 -9.05 -30.28 -15.12
CA GLY A 168 -8.03 -29.29 -15.48
C GLY A 168 -7.22 -28.75 -14.28
N ALA A 169 -7.73 -28.89 -13.05
CA ALA A 169 -7.04 -28.53 -11.80
C ALA A 169 -6.10 -29.63 -11.30
N GLN A 170 -6.30 -30.88 -11.73
CA GLN A 170 -5.44 -32.03 -11.38
C GLN A 170 -4.05 -32.00 -12.04
N GLN A 171 -3.77 -31.10 -12.98
CA GLN A 171 -2.43 -30.87 -13.53
C GLN A 171 -1.67 -29.73 -12.84
N ALA A 172 -2.26 -29.05 -11.87
CA ALA A 172 -1.66 -27.93 -11.14
C ALA A 172 -1.33 -28.24 -9.68
N THR A 173 -1.12 -29.51 -9.32
CA THR A 173 -0.60 -29.89 -8.00
C THR A 173 0.50 -30.92 -8.14
N LEU A 174 1.72 -30.40 -8.25
CA LEU A 174 2.97 -30.83 -7.59
C LEU A 174 4.16 -30.08 -8.23
N THR A 175 4.09 -28.76 -8.28
CA THR A 175 5.25 -27.98 -7.82
C THR A 175 4.95 -27.67 -6.37
N GLU A 176 5.90 -28.01 -5.50
CA GLU A 176 5.87 -27.73 -4.08
C GLU A 176 5.13 -26.42 -3.80
N SER A 177 4.11 -26.54 -2.95
CA SER A 177 3.63 -25.42 -2.17
C SER A 177 4.86 -24.72 -1.60
N GLU A 178 5.28 -23.61 -2.23
CA GLU A 178 5.79 -22.50 -1.45
C GLU A 178 4.71 -22.32 -0.39
N ALA A 179 5.07 -22.64 0.86
CA ALA A 179 4.36 -22.16 2.03
C ALA A 179 3.92 -20.73 1.72
N PRO A 180 2.67 -20.32 2.05
CA PRO A 180 2.18 -18.98 1.71
C PRO A 180 3.31 -18.04 2.06
N VAL A 181 3.89 -17.36 1.06
CA VAL A 181 5.08 -16.54 1.27
C VAL A 181 4.71 -15.67 2.44
N LEU A 182 5.30 -15.94 3.61
CA LEU A 182 5.11 -15.10 4.78
C LEU A 182 5.59 -13.76 4.27
N THR A 183 4.66 -12.87 3.99
CA THR A 183 5.02 -11.59 3.44
C THR A 183 5.88 -10.95 4.50
N ASP A 184 7.17 -10.77 4.22
CA ASP A 184 8.12 -10.15 5.15
C ASP A 184 7.72 -8.69 5.51
N LYS A 185 6.71 -8.16 4.81
CA LYS A 185 6.11 -6.86 5.05
C LYS A 185 5.40 -6.80 6.42
N PRO A 186 5.50 -5.68 7.14
CA PRO A 186 4.72 -5.47 8.36
C PRO A 186 3.22 -5.51 8.10
N SER A 187 2.49 -6.25 8.92
CA SER A 187 1.04 -6.26 8.93
C SER A 187 0.47 -5.20 9.87
N ILE A 188 -0.59 -4.51 9.42
CA ILE A 188 -1.29 -3.47 10.19
C ILE A 188 -2.78 -3.81 10.26
N ALA A 189 -3.33 -3.90 11.47
CA ALA A 189 -4.77 -3.96 11.71
C ALA A 189 -5.27 -2.60 12.18
N VAL A 190 -6.40 -2.14 11.63
CA VAL A 190 -7.11 -0.95 12.12
C VAL A 190 -8.37 -1.44 12.83
N LEU A 191 -8.42 -1.26 14.15
CA LEU A 191 -9.57 -1.63 14.96
C LEU A 191 -10.68 -0.58 14.82
N PRO A 192 -11.96 -0.98 14.95
CA PRO A 192 -13.08 -0.04 14.99
C PRO A 192 -12.83 1.05 16.03
N PHE A 193 -12.91 2.31 15.62
CA PHE A 193 -12.78 3.42 16.54
C PHE A 193 -13.95 3.45 17.51
N ASP A 194 -13.66 3.64 18.80
CA ASP A 194 -14.69 3.67 19.84
C ASP A 194 -15.53 4.95 19.76
N ASN A 195 -16.85 4.80 19.72
CA ASN A 195 -17.76 5.93 19.90
C ASN A 195 -17.95 6.28 21.38
N MET A 196 -17.27 7.33 21.85
CA MET A 196 -17.37 7.86 23.21
C MET A 196 -18.39 8.99 23.36
N SER A 197 -19.29 9.17 22.39
CA SER A 197 -20.22 10.30 22.34
C SER A 197 -21.57 10.01 23.03
N GLY A 198 -21.84 8.75 23.39
CA GLY A 198 -23.08 8.31 24.06
C GLY A 198 -24.32 8.30 23.16
N ASP A 199 -24.16 8.64 21.88
CA ASP A 199 -25.20 8.67 20.86
C ASP A 199 -24.90 7.58 19.80
N PRO A 200 -25.67 6.48 19.76
CA PRO A 200 -25.50 5.40 18.78
C PRO A 200 -25.69 5.85 17.33
N GLU A 201 -26.39 6.96 17.08
CA GLU A 201 -26.49 7.49 15.72
C GLU A 201 -25.15 7.99 15.19
N GLN A 202 -24.11 8.12 16.02
CA GLN A 202 -22.80 8.63 15.61
C GLN A 202 -21.78 7.52 15.33
N GLU A 203 -22.23 6.27 15.46
CA GLU A 203 -21.42 5.08 15.23
C GLU A 203 -20.89 5.02 13.79
N TYR A 204 -21.71 5.45 12.81
CA TYR A 204 -21.32 5.47 11.40
C TYR A 204 -20.08 6.33 11.13
N PHE A 205 -19.85 7.37 11.94
CA PHE A 205 -18.72 8.28 11.73
C PHE A 205 -17.43 7.66 12.25
N ALA A 206 -17.47 6.97 13.38
CA ALA A 206 -16.33 6.22 13.88
C ALA A 206 -15.98 5.03 12.96
N ASP A 207 -17.01 4.34 12.45
CA ASP A 207 -16.84 3.27 11.45
C ASP A 207 -16.28 3.83 10.13
N GLY A 208 -16.79 4.96 9.66
CA GLY A 208 -16.32 5.63 8.44
C GLY A 208 -14.84 6.01 8.51
N ILE A 209 -14.40 6.63 9.61
CA ILE A 209 -12.97 6.92 9.85
C ILE A 209 -12.15 5.62 9.80
N THR A 210 -12.64 4.55 10.45
CA THR A 210 -11.94 3.26 10.47
C THR A 210 -11.77 2.70 9.05
N GLU A 211 -12.84 2.70 8.24
CA GLU A 211 -12.81 2.23 6.85
C GLU A 211 -11.88 3.04 5.96
N ASP A 212 -11.93 4.36 6.09
CA ASP A 212 -11.11 5.26 5.28
C ASP A 212 -9.63 5.08 5.62
N ILE A 213 -9.27 4.90 6.90
CA ILE A 213 -7.88 4.60 7.31
C ILE A 213 -7.42 3.26 6.71
N ILE A 214 -8.26 2.21 6.75
CA ILE A 214 -7.94 0.91 6.13
C ILE A 214 -7.69 1.08 4.63
N THR A 215 -8.57 1.83 3.96
CA THR A 215 -8.50 2.08 2.52
C THR A 215 -7.24 2.85 2.14
N GLU A 216 -6.94 3.93 2.85
CA GLU A 216 -5.79 4.79 2.58
C GLU A 216 -4.46 4.11 2.95
N LEU A 217 -4.39 3.35 4.06
CA LEU A 217 -3.20 2.54 4.38
C LEU A 217 -2.95 1.45 3.32
N SER A 218 -4.00 0.89 2.72
CA SER A 218 -3.87 -0.15 1.68
C SER A 218 -3.20 0.35 0.40
N ARG A 219 -3.15 1.67 0.20
CA ARG A 219 -2.42 2.31 -0.92
C ARG A 219 -0.91 2.37 -0.71
N PHE A 220 -0.42 2.07 0.50
CA PHE A 220 1.00 1.96 0.80
C PHE A 220 1.45 0.51 0.61
N ARG A 221 2.24 0.26 -0.43
CA ARG A 221 2.72 -1.09 -0.78
C ARG A 221 3.67 -1.68 0.25
N GLU A 222 4.12 -0.90 1.23
CA GLU A 222 4.94 -1.36 2.36
C GLU A 222 4.18 -2.22 3.38
N PHE A 223 2.86 -2.15 3.44
CA PHE A 223 2.07 -2.79 4.50
C PHE A 223 1.19 -3.93 3.98
N LEU A 224 1.01 -4.95 4.81
CA LEU A 224 -0.10 -5.88 4.70
C LEU A 224 -1.24 -5.36 5.60
N VAL A 225 -2.25 -4.71 5.01
CA VAL A 225 -3.38 -4.20 5.78
C VAL A 225 -4.41 -5.30 6.00
N ILE A 226 -4.78 -5.54 7.26
CA ILE A 226 -5.80 -6.53 7.61
C ILE A 226 -7.16 -6.02 7.16
N ALA A 227 -7.91 -6.89 6.48
CA ALA A 227 -9.22 -6.56 5.94
C ALA A 227 -10.19 -6.14 7.04
N ARG A 228 -11.05 -5.17 6.72
CA ARG A 228 -12.06 -4.61 7.62
C ARG A 228 -12.88 -5.68 8.33
N ASN A 229 -13.41 -6.67 7.61
CA ASN A 229 -14.28 -7.69 8.19
C ASN A 229 -13.58 -8.52 9.26
N SER A 230 -12.25 -8.65 9.18
CA SER A 230 -11.45 -9.33 10.19
C SER A 230 -11.26 -8.48 11.45
N THR A 231 -11.21 -7.15 11.35
CA THR A 231 -11.03 -6.28 12.51
C THR A 231 -12.35 -5.87 13.18
N PHE A 232 -13.45 -5.80 12.43
CA PHE A 232 -14.75 -5.37 12.93
C PHE A 232 -15.43 -6.37 13.88
N VAL A 233 -14.99 -7.63 13.91
CA VAL A 233 -15.46 -8.61 14.90
C VAL A 233 -15.09 -8.24 16.34
N TYR A 234 -14.05 -7.42 16.52
CA TYR A 234 -13.59 -6.96 17.83
C TYR A 234 -14.34 -5.73 18.34
N LYS A 235 -15.34 -5.25 17.60
CA LYS A 235 -16.10 -4.05 17.96
C LYS A 235 -16.86 -4.23 19.27
N GLY A 236 -16.62 -3.32 20.22
CA GLY A 236 -17.26 -3.36 21.54
C GLY A 236 -16.78 -4.50 22.44
N GLU A 237 -15.75 -5.25 22.02
CA GLU A 237 -15.12 -6.28 22.84
C GLU A 237 -13.96 -5.68 23.64
N ALA A 238 -14.02 -5.81 24.97
CA ALA A 238 -12.89 -5.48 25.83
C ALA A 238 -11.88 -6.65 25.83
N LYS A 239 -11.12 -6.81 24.74
CA LYS A 239 -10.03 -7.79 24.63
C LYS A 239 -8.67 -7.12 24.80
N ASP A 240 -7.70 -7.88 25.30
CA ASP A 240 -6.31 -7.45 25.35
C ASP A 240 -5.73 -7.34 23.93
N LEU A 241 -5.11 -6.20 23.61
CA LEU A 241 -4.60 -5.90 22.27
C LEU A 241 -3.53 -6.88 21.78
N SER A 242 -2.73 -7.45 22.69
CA SER A 242 -1.73 -8.45 22.31
C SER A 242 -2.36 -9.75 21.83
N THR A 243 -3.57 -10.04 22.33
CA THR A 243 -4.38 -11.18 21.87
C THR A 243 -5.02 -10.90 20.53
N VAL A 244 -5.60 -9.71 20.36
CA VAL A 244 -6.15 -9.27 19.06
C VAL A 244 -5.08 -9.27 17.97
N ALA A 245 -3.89 -8.73 18.25
CA ALA A 245 -2.75 -8.75 17.34
C ALA A 245 -2.36 -10.16 16.89
N ARG A 246 -2.36 -11.11 17.84
CA ARG A 246 -2.01 -12.51 17.57
C ARG A 246 -3.07 -13.22 16.73
N GLU A 247 -4.35 -13.01 17.05
CA GLU A 247 -5.47 -13.60 16.31
C GLU A 247 -5.53 -13.07 14.87
N LEU A 248 -5.25 -11.77 14.67
CA LEU A 248 -5.21 -11.14 13.36
C LEU A 248 -3.89 -11.33 12.60
N ASN A 249 -2.88 -11.94 13.23
CA ASN A 249 -1.50 -11.96 12.74
C ASN A 249 -1.00 -10.54 12.34
N ALA A 250 -1.42 -9.54 13.12
CA ALA A 250 -1.10 -8.14 12.92
C ALA A 250 0.11 -7.74 13.78
N ARG A 251 1.17 -7.24 13.16
CA ARG A 251 2.34 -6.72 13.89
C ARG A 251 2.02 -5.39 14.56
N TYR A 252 1.28 -4.53 13.88
CA TYR A 252 0.87 -3.23 14.38
C TYR A 252 -0.65 -3.11 14.45
N ILE A 253 -1.12 -2.39 15.46
CA ILE A 253 -2.53 -2.05 15.65
C ILE A 253 -2.66 -0.53 15.60
N VAL A 254 -3.63 -0.06 14.80
CA VAL A 254 -4.17 1.29 14.88
C VAL A 254 -5.51 1.20 15.62
N GLU A 255 -5.64 1.96 16.69
CA GLU A 255 -6.89 2.10 17.43
C GLU A 255 -7.17 3.57 17.73
N GLY A 256 -8.40 3.85 18.13
CA GLY A 256 -8.77 5.22 18.45
C GLY A 256 -10.19 5.35 18.98
N SER A 257 -10.55 6.59 19.24
CA SER A 257 -11.88 6.92 19.76
C SER A 257 -12.36 8.24 19.16
N VAL A 258 -13.66 8.34 19.00
CA VAL A 258 -14.36 9.55 18.57
C VAL A 258 -15.25 10.04 19.71
N ARG A 259 -15.17 11.34 20.00
CA ARG A 259 -16.08 12.03 20.90
C ARG A 259 -16.64 13.28 20.27
N LYS A 260 -17.96 13.36 20.18
CA LYS A 260 -18.69 14.55 19.71
C LYS A 260 -19.41 15.23 20.87
N ALA A 261 -19.33 16.55 20.91
CA ALA A 261 -20.05 17.40 21.86
C ALA A 261 -20.58 18.65 21.14
N GLY A 262 -21.90 18.65 20.86
CA GLY A 262 -22.53 19.69 20.05
C GLY A 262 -21.95 19.71 18.63
N ASN A 263 -21.37 20.84 18.23
CA ASN A 263 -20.75 21.03 16.92
C ASN A 263 -19.23 20.74 16.88
N ARG A 264 -18.67 20.13 17.92
CA ARG A 264 -17.23 19.80 17.99
C ARG A 264 -17.02 18.30 18.01
N VAL A 265 -16.06 17.84 17.21
CA VAL A 265 -15.59 16.46 17.21
C VAL A 265 -14.15 16.44 17.70
N ARG A 266 -13.84 15.45 18.53
CA ARG A 266 -12.48 15.07 18.89
C ARG A 266 -12.26 13.62 18.48
N VAL A 267 -11.19 13.37 17.75
CA VAL A 267 -10.72 12.03 17.42
C VAL A 267 -9.36 11.82 18.07
N THR A 268 -9.15 10.68 18.71
CA THR A 268 -7.84 10.24 19.19
C THR A 268 -7.44 9.00 18.42
N ALA A 269 -6.20 8.92 17.97
CA ALA A 269 -5.68 7.75 17.27
C ALA A 269 -4.30 7.39 17.81
N GLN A 270 -3.98 6.10 17.80
CA GLN A 270 -2.73 5.56 18.34
C GLN A 270 -2.22 4.41 17.47
N LEU A 271 -0.90 4.27 17.40
CA LEU A 271 -0.20 3.17 16.75
C LEU A 271 0.54 2.36 17.81
N ILE A 272 0.29 1.05 17.84
CA ILE A 272 0.76 0.14 18.88
C ILE A 272 1.47 -1.05 18.25
N GLU A 273 2.61 -1.46 18.82
CA GLU A 273 3.24 -2.75 18.50
C GLU A 273 2.49 -3.90 19.20
N GLY A 274 1.85 -4.77 18.43
CA GLY A 274 0.93 -5.79 18.95
C GLY A 274 1.57 -6.85 19.83
N ALA A 275 2.86 -7.16 19.63
CA ALA A 275 3.54 -8.18 20.44
C ALA A 275 3.83 -7.73 21.87
N THR A 276 4.05 -6.42 22.08
CA THR A 276 4.52 -5.86 23.36
C THR A 276 3.54 -4.86 23.97
N ASN A 277 2.48 -4.48 23.25
CA ASN A 277 1.60 -3.36 23.56
C ASN A 277 2.36 -2.02 23.72
N THR A 278 3.49 -1.86 23.05
CA THR A 278 4.27 -0.60 23.10
C THR A 278 3.61 0.45 22.20
N HIS A 279 3.30 1.62 22.76
CA HIS A 279 2.80 2.77 21.98
C HIS A 279 3.93 3.41 21.18
N LEU A 280 3.80 3.39 19.86
CA LEU A 280 4.77 3.98 18.93
C LEU A 280 4.44 5.43 18.59
N TRP A 281 3.14 5.76 18.55
CA TRP A 281 2.62 7.09 18.28
C TRP A 281 1.19 7.23 18.84
N ALA A 282 0.82 8.45 19.22
CA ALA A 282 -0.53 8.82 19.61
C ALA A 282 -0.75 10.31 19.37
N ASP A 283 -1.92 10.69 18.88
CA ASP A 283 -2.29 12.10 18.71
C ASP A 283 -3.81 12.32 18.84
N ARG A 284 -4.20 13.60 18.88
CA ARG A 284 -5.60 14.04 18.92
C ARG A 284 -5.88 15.08 17.84
N PHE A 285 -7.06 14.96 17.25
CA PHE A 285 -7.56 15.83 16.20
C PHE A 285 -8.86 16.46 16.67
N ASP A 286 -8.95 17.79 16.57
CA ASP A 286 -10.12 18.58 16.98
C ASP A 286 -10.70 19.28 15.76
N GLY A 287 -12.01 19.17 15.55
CA GLY A 287 -12.69 19.74 14.39
C GLY A 287 -14.10 20.23 14.67
N VAL A 288 -14.68 20.95 13.70
CA VAL A 288 -16.03 21.49 13.75
C VAL A 288 -16.92 20.74 12.76
N LEU A 289 -18.10 20.32 13.20
CA LEU A 289 -19.06 19.50 12.45
C LEU A 289 -19.77 20.19 11.27
N ALA A 290 -19.33 21.39 10.89
CA ALA A 290 -19.97 22.16 9.81
C ALA A 290 -19.94 21.37 8.48
N ASP A 291 -18.90 20.57 8.27
CA ASP A 291 -18.81 19.57 7.22
C ASP A 291 -18.17 18.30 7.80
N ILE A 292 -19.00 17.29 8.08
CA ILE A 292 -18.55 16.05 8.73
C ILE A 292 -17.68 15.21 7.81
N PHE A 293 -17.91 15.24 6.49
CA PHE A 293 -17.14 14.46 5.52
C PHE A 293 -15.78 15.08 5.26
N ALA A 294 -15.72 16.41 5.11
CA ALA A 294 -14.43 17.10 5.00
C ALA A 294 -13.56 16.89 6.25
N LEU A 295 -14.16 16.91 7.44
CA LEU A 295 -13.44 16.62 8.68
C LEU A 295 -12.96 15.17 8.75
N GLN A 296 -13.78 14.21 8.31
CA GLN A 296 -13.40 12.80 8.21
C GLN A 296 -12.18 12.64 7.29
N ASP A 297 -12.22 13.20 6.09
CA ASP A 297 -11.11 13.15 5.13
C ASP A 297 -9.83 13.75 5.72
N GLU A 298 -9.91 14.93 6.35
CA GLU A 298 -8.76 15.60 6.98
C GLU A 298 -8.14 14.75 8.08
N ILE A 299 -8.96 14.12 8.93
CA ILE A 299 -8.50 13.26 10.04
C ILE A 299 -7.88 11.98 9.49
N THR A 300 -8.51 11.33 8.51
CA THR A 300 -7.98 10.13 7.85
C THR A 300 -6.60 10.41 7.28
N VAL A 301 -6.46 11.48 6.49
CA VAL A 301 -5.18 11.87 5.89
C VAL A 301 -4.13 12.11 6.97
N ALA A 302 -4.47 12.81 8.06
CA ALA A 302 -3.54 13.08 9.14
C ALA A 302 -3.07 11.81 9.87
N ILE A 303 -3.99 10.87 10.15
CA ILE A 303 -3.66 9.60 10.80
C ILE A 303 -2.76 8.74 9.92
N VAL A 304 -3.14 8.53 8.66
CA VAL A 304 -2.39 7.71 7.70
C VAL A 304 -0.98 8.27 7.48
N SER A 305 -0.89 9.59 7.36
CA SER A 305 0.38 10.31 7.17
C SER A 305 1.32 10.21 8.38
N ALA A 306 0.78 9.97 9.58
CA ALA A 306 1.58 9.72 10.78
C ALA A 306 1.93 8.24 10.96
N VAL A 307 0.96 7.35 10.72
CA VAL A 307 1.08 5.90 10.94
C VAL A 307 2.06 5.26 9.98
N ALA A 308 1.93 5.51 8.67
CA ALA A 308 2.77 4.89 7.66
C ALA A 308 4.29 5.09 7.90
N PRO A 309 4.82 6.33 8.00
CA PRO A 309 6.25 6.53 8.22
C PRO A 309 6.72 5.97 9.57
N ARG A 310 5.90 6.06 10.62
CA ARG A 310 6.27 5.54 11.95
C ARG A 310 6.38 4.02 11.97
N SER A 311 5.51 3.31 11.26
CA SER A 311 5.57 1.85 11.11
C SER A 311 6.82 1.41 10.35
N VAL A 312 7.19 2.10 9.26
CA VAL A 312 8.44 1.82 8.54
C VAL A 312 9.67 2.06 9.43
N GLN A 313 9.66 3.13 10.22
CA GLN A 313 10.75 3.44 11.15
C GLN A 313 10.93 2.34 12.20
N ALA A 314 9.83 1.90 12.82
CA ALA A 314 9.86 0.84 13.82
C ALA A 314 10.43 -0.47 13.23
N GLU A 315 10.08 -0.81 12.00
CA GLU A 315 10.65 -1.98 11.32
C GLU A 315 12.13 -1.81 10.97
N ALA A 316 12.57 -0.60 10.62
CA ALA A 316 13.99 -0.33 10.38
C ALA A 316 14.81 -0.48 11.67
N GLU A 317 14.32 0.03 12.79
CA GLU A 317 14.92 -0.13 14.13
C GLU A 317 14.99 -1.61 14.53
N ARG A 318 13.92 -2.38 14.30
CA ARG A 318 13.88 -3.83 14.51
C ARG A 318 14.91 -4.53 13.64
N SER A 319 14.89 -4.25 12.34
CA SER A 319 15.80 -4.86 11.37
C SER A 319 17.25 -4.64 11.78
N ALA A 320 17.63 -3.45 12.27
CA ALA A 320 19.01 -3.14 12.68
C ALA A 320 19.59 -4.10 13.76
N THR A 321 18.74 -4.77 14.54
CA THR A 321 19.19 -5.71 15.59
C THR A 321 19.47 -7.13 15.07
N LEU A 322 19.06 -7.46 13.84
CA LEU A 322 19.21 -8.80 13.26
C LEU A 322 20.66 -9.06 12.79
N SER A 323 21.08 -10.33 12.78
CA SER A 323 22.32 -10.71 12.09
C SER A 323 22.10 -10.82 10.57
N ALA A 324 23.18 -10.73 9.78
CA ALA A 324 23.09 -10.78 8.31
C ALA A 324 22.43 -12.06 7.76
N THR A 325 22.55 -13.19 8.47
CA THR A 325 21.92 -14.47 8.09
C THR A 325 20.44 -14.55 8.42
N GLN A 326 19.91 -13.60 9.18
CA GLN A 326 18.50 -13.51 9.57
C GLN A 326 17.73 -12.48 8.76
N LEU A 327 18.39 -11.71 7.88
CA LEU A 327 17.74 -10.66 7.11
C LEU A 327 16.91 -11.24 5.97
N SER A 328 15.62 -10.94 6.00
CA SER A 328 14.73 -11.13 4.85
C SER A 328 15.02 -10.11 3.74
N SER A 329 14.33 -10.27 2.60
CA SER A 329 14.37 -9.28 1.51
C SER A 329 13.89 -7.91 2.01
N TRP A 330 12.84 -7.91 2.83
CA TRP A 330 12.28 -6.70 3.43
C TRP A 330 13.22 -6.06 4.47
N ASP A 331 13.82 -6.86 5.35
CA ASP A 331 14.76 -6.33 6.35
C ASP A 331 15.99 -5.67 5.69
N SER A 332 16.48 -6.27 4.60
CA SER A 332 17.58 -5.73 3.79
C SER A 332 17.18 -4.41 3.12
N LEU A 333 15.96 -4.35 2.56
CA LEU A 333 15.40 -3.12 2.00
C LEU A 333 15.30 -2.00 3.04
N LEU A 334 14.79 -2.29 4.23
CA LEU A 334 14.62 -1.30 5.29
C LEU A 334 15.96 -0.75 5.81
N ARG A 335 16.98 -1.61 5.96
CA ARG A 335 18.33 -1.15 6.30
C ARG A 335 18.91 -0.25 5.23
N ALA A 336 18.73 -0.59 3.96
CA ALA A 336 19.16 0.26 2.86
C ALA A 336 18.46 1.62 2.89
N ARG A 337 17.14 1.65 3.14
CA ARG A 337 16.38 2.90 3.27
C ARG A 337 16.86 3.76 4.43
N ALA A 338 17.21 3.15 5.56
CA ALA A 338 17.76 3.88 6.71
C ALA A 338 19.11 4.53 6.36
N LEU A 339 19.98 3.85 5.63
CA LEU A 339 21.24 4.40 5.13
C LEU A 339 21.02 5.52 4.09
N LEU A 340 19.97 5.42 3.27
CA LEU A 340 19.63 6.45 2.29
C LEU A 340 19.07 7.73 2.92
N ALA A 341 18.58 7.70 4.16
CA ALA A 341 17.97 8.87 4.80
C ALA A 341 18.95 10.04 5.02
N SER A 342 20.22 9.76 5.30
CA SER A 342 21.25 10.80 5.48
C SER A 342 21.66 11.45 4.17
N MET A 343 21.53 10.73 3.05
CA MET A 343 21.98 11.17 1.72
C MET A 343 23.47 11.52 1.66
N ASP A 344 24.29 10.95 2.55
CA ASP A 344 25.74 11.02 2.48
C ASP A 344 26.31 9.93 1.54
N ARG A 345 27.59 10.08 1.20
CA ARG A 345 28.27 9.21 0.23
C ARG A 345 28.31 7.77 0.68
N ASP A 346 28.68 7.53 1.94
CA ASP A 346 28.91 6.18 2.44
C ASP A 346 27.56 5.48 2.63
N GLY A 347 26.56 6.18 3.18
CA GLY A 347 25.18 5.67 3.28
C GLY A 347 24.59 5.24 1.94
N ILE A 348 24.75 6.05 0.88
CA ILE A 348 24.28 5.69 -0.46
C ILE A 348 25.03 4.47 -1.00
N LEU A 349 26.35 4.43 -0.93
CA LEU A 349 27.14 3.30 -1.47
C LEU A 349 26.90 2.00 -0.70
N GLU A 350 26.76 2.06 0.63
CA GLU A 350 26.47 0.91 1.49
C GLU A 350 25.03 0.39 1.33
N SER A 351 24.09 1.23 0.92
CA SER A 351 22.71 0.81 0.65
C SER A 351 22.60 -0.15 -0.54
N MET A 352 23.46 -0.01 -1.56
CA MET A 352 23.30 -0.73 -2.83
C MET A 352 23.51 -2.25 -2.70
N PRO A 353 24.55 -2.77 -2.01
CA PRO A 353 24.68 -4.20 -1.77
C PRO A 353 23.50 -4.82 -1.02
N LEU A 354 22.88 -4.08 -0.09
CA LEU A 354 21.69 -4.51 0.64
C LEU A 354 20.48 -4.60 -0.29
N LEU A 355 20.27 -3.59 -1.14
CA LEU A 355 19.20 -3.59 -2.14
C LEU A 355 19.36 -4.72 -3.17
N ARG A 356 20.58 -4.96 -3.64
CA ARG A 356 20.89 -6.12 -4.51
C ARG A 356 20.64 -7.44 -3.79
N THR A 357 20.90 -7.52 -2.49
CA THR A 357 20.59 -8.72 -1.70
C THR A 357 19.08 -8.90 -1.56
N ALA A 358 18.33 -7.83 -1.28
CA ALA A 358 16.88 -7.85 -1.26
C ALA A 358 16.28 -8.34 -2.59
N ILE A 359 16.82 -7.87 -3.73
CA ILE A 359 16.42 -8.30 -5.08
C ILE A 359 16.80 -9.76 -5.34
N ARG A 360 17.97 -10.23 -4.91
CA ARG A 360 18.34 -11.65 -5.07
C ARG A 360 17.45 -12.58 -4.26
N GLN A 361 17.05 -12.17 -3.05
CA GLN A 361 16.16 -12.94 -2.18
C GLN A 361 14.72 -12.94 -2.70
N ASN A 362 14.27 -11.82 -3.26
CA ASN A 362 12.96 -11.69 -3.91
C ASN A 362 13.08 -10.83 -5.19
N PRO A 363 13.26 -11.46 -6.36
CA PRO A 363 13.42 -10.75 -7.63
C PRO A 363 12.21 -9.90 -8.03
N ARG A 364 11.02 -10.20 -7.47
CA ARG A 364 9.77 -9.47 -7.73
C ARG A 364 9.54 -8.30 -6.75
N ASN A 365 10.50 -7.98 -5.88
CA ASN A 365 10.39 -6.87 -4.95
C ASN A 365 10.57 -5.51 -5.68
N ALA A 366 9.46 -4.94 -6.16
CA ALA A 366 9.43 -3.67 -6.89
C ALA A 366 10.05 -2.50 -6.08
N GLN A 367 9.83 -2.45 -4.76
CA GLN A 367 10.42 -1.40 -3.92
C GLN A 367 11.95 -1.51 -3.83
N ALA A 368 12.51 -2.72 -3.78
CA ALA A 368 13.97 -2.88 -3.79
C ALA A 368 14.60 -2.41 -5.10
N HIS A 369 13.95 -2.66 -6.24
CA HIS A 369 14.36 -2.10 -7.53
C HIS A 369 14.26 -0.57 -7.55
N SER A 370 13.16 0.00 -7.01
CA SER A 370 12.98 1.45 -6.90
C SER A 370 14.07 2.12 -6.07
N TRP A 371 14.34 1.62 -4.86
CA TRP A 371 15.37 2.19 -4.01
C TRP A 371 16.79 1.97 -4.57
N LEU A 372 17.02 0.89 -5.31
CA LEU A 372 18.29 0.69 -6.03
C LEU A 372 18.46 1.73 -7.14
N ALA A 373 17.43 1.97 -7.94
CA ALA A 373 17.44 3.02 -8.95
C ALA A 373 17.68 4.40 -8.36
N PHE A 374 17.04 4.70 -7.21
CA PHE A 374 17.25 5.93 -6.47
C PHE A 374 18.71 6.10 -6.02
N ALA A 375 19.30 5.08 -5.39
CA ALA A 375 20.69 5.10 -4.94
C ALA A 375 21.67 5.26 -6.12
N LEU A 376 21.47 4.47 -7.18
CA LEU A 376 22.27 4.54 -8.42
C LEU A 376 22.20 5.93 -9.06
N PHE A 377 21.01 6.52 -9.12
CA PHE A 377 20.80 7.85 -9.67
C PHE A 377 21.65 8.90 -8.94
N PHE A 378 21.54 8.97 -7.60
CA PHE A 378 22.29 9.96 -6.82
C PHE A 378 23.79 9.71 -6.83
N ALA A 379 24.23 8.45 -6.70
CA ALA A 379 25.64 8.10 -6.77
C ALA A 379 26.25 8.45 -8.14
N SER A 380 25.52 8.22 -9.23
CA SER A 380 25.97 8.58 -10.59
C SER A 380 26.04 10.08 -10.77
N ALA A 381 25.04 10.81 -10.28
CA ALA A 381 24.99 12.25 -10.47
C ALA A 381 26.03 12.99 -9.61
N PHE A 382 26.34 12.49 -8.42
CA PHE A 382 27.44 13.02 -7.60
C PHE A 382 28.80 12.41 -7.95
N ARG A 383 28.89 11.59 -9.00
CA ARG A 383 30.15 11.02 -9.51
C ARG A 383 30.89 10.15 -8.50
N TRP A 384 30.15 9.38 -7.70
CA TRP A 384 30.73 8.45 -6.74
C TRP A 384 31.03 7.05 -7.32
N PHE A 385 30.72 6.84 -8.61
CA PHE A 385 31.21 5.69 -9.39
C PHE A 385 32.46 6.06 -10.19
N ASP A 386 33.32 5.06 -10.39
CA ASP A 386 34.44 5.13 -11.32
C ASP A 386 33.93 5.37 -12.77
N ASP A 387 32.83 4.72 -13.14
CA ASP A 387 32.11 4.92 -14.40
C ASP A 387 30.65 5.38 -14.12
N PRO A 388 30.35 6.68 -14.25
CA PRO A 388 29.00 7.21 -14.02
C PRO A 388 27.99 6.83 -15.10
N ASP A 389 28.43 6.55 -16.33
CA ASP A 389 27.50 6.23 -17.41
C ASP A 389 26.86 4.85 -17.16
N LEU A 390 27.66 3.90 -16.68
CA LEU A 390 27.19 2.59 -16.23
C LEU A 390 26.15 2.69 -15.10
N GLY A 391 26.40 3.58 -14.12
CA GLY A 391 25.47 3.79 -13.01
C GLY A 391 24.13 4.40 -13.45
N ARG A 392 24.13 5.27 -14.47
CA ARG A 392 22.89 5.85 -15.04
C ARG A 392 22.07 4.82 -15.79
N ASP A 393 22.71 4.01 -16.64
CA ASP A 393 22.03 2.95 -17.39
C ASP A 393 21.39 1.92 -16.45
N GLU A 394 22.10 1.56 -15.38
CA GLU A 394 21.56 0.67 -14.36
C GLU A 394 20.40 1.29 -13.58
N ALA A 395 20.46 2.60 -13.26
CA ALA A 395 19.35 3.30 -12.62
C ALA A 395 18.08 3.26 -13.48
N VAL A 396 18.22 3.48 -14.80
CA VAL A 396 17.12 3.40 -15.77
C VAL A 396 16.54 1.99 -15.83
N ALA A 397 17.39 0.97 -15.90
CA ALA A 397 16.96 -0.42 -15.93
C ALA A 397 16.19 -0.82 -14.67
N ALA A 398 16.72 -0.46 -13.49
CA ALA A 398 16.09 -0.75 -12.20
C ALA A 398 14.75 -0.02 -12.04
N ALA A 399 14.65 1.25 -12.42
CA ALA A 399 13.40 2.01 -12.35
C ALA A 399 12.30 1.42 -13.24
N ARG A 400 12.65 1.04 -14.48
CA ARG A 400 11.72 0.38 -15.41
C ARG A 400 11.27 -0.98 -14.90
N GLN A 401 12.20 -1.75 -14.33
CA GLN A 401 11.88 -3.04 -13.75
C GLN A 401 10.93 -2.91 -12.56
N ALA A 402 11.10 -1.89 -11.71
CA ALA A 402 10.20 -1.64 -10.59
C ALA A 402 8.75 -1.40 -11.05
N VAL A 403 8.55 -0.49 -12.02
CA VAL A 403 7.22 -0.20 -12.59
C VAL A 403 6.62 -1.44 -13.30
N ALA A 404 7.45 -2.24 -13.98
CA ALA A 404 6.97 -3.46 -14.63
C ALA A 404 6.54 -4.55 -13.64
N LEU A 405 7.18 -4.62 -12.47
CA LEU A 405 6.86 -5.58 -11.42
C LEU A 405 5.58 -5.21 -10.65
N ASP A 406 5.38 -3.93 -10.36
CA ASP A 406 4.19 -3.40 -9.71
C ASP A 406 3.78 -2.04 -10.33
N PRO A 407 2.89 -2.06 -11.34
CA PRO A 407 2.41 -0.83 -12.00
C PRO A 407 1.58 0.09 -11.09
N ASP A 408 1.18 -0.39 -9.91
CA ASP A 408 0.39 0.33 -8.93
C ASP A 408 1.18 0.60 -7.64
N ASP A 409 2.51 0.65 -7.73
CA ASP A 409 3.39 1.15 -6.68
C ASP A 409 3.76 2.62 -6.90
N ALA A 410 3.27 3.50 -6.02
CA ALA A 410 3.50 4.94 -6.14
C ALA A 410 5.00 5.31 -6.10
N LEU A 411 5.80 4.60 -5.30
CA LEU A 411 7.25 4.81 -5.21
C LEU A 411 7.93 4.51 -6.56
N SER A 412 7.61 3.39 -7.20
CA SER A 412 8.15 3.00 -8.51
C SER A 412 7.94 4.09 -9.56
N HIS A 413 6.75 4.70 -9.58
CA HIS A 413 6.46 5.84 -10.46
C HIS A 413 7.23 7.10 -10.08
N VAL A 414 7.39 7.41 -8.80
CA VAL A 414 8.23 8.54 -8.38
C VAL A 414 9.69 8.36 -8.80
N VAL A 415 10.27 7.19 -8.57
CA VAL A 415 11.67 6.96 -8.94
C VAL A 415 11.84 6.93 -10.46
N SER A 416 10.89 6.35 -11.20
CA SER A 416 10.88 6.46 -12.67
C SER A 416 10.82 7.91 -13.10
N GLY A 417 9.96 8.73 -12.49
CA GLY A 417 9.84 10.14 -12.82
C GLY A 417 11.13 10.93 -12.56
N LEU A 418 11.84 10.62 -11.48
CA LEU A 418 13.16 11.19 -11.18
C LEU A 418 14.19 10.82 -12.26
N VAL A 419 14.24 9.54 -12.65
CA VAL A 419 15.16 9.08 -13.68
C VAL A 419 14.81 9.68 -15.05
N ASP A 420 13.53 9.71 -15.43
CA ASP A 420 13.09 10.29 -16.70
C ASP A 420 13.39 11.80 -16.77
N ALA A 421 13.12 12.53 -15.69
CA ALA A 421 13.36 13.97 -15.62
C ALA A 421 14.84 14.35 -15.75
N PHE A 422 15.74 13.61 -15.10
CA PHE A 422 17.13 14.04 -14.91
C PHE A 422 18.18 13.18 -15.62
N VAL A 423 17.88 11.92 -15.94
CA VAL A 423 18.76 11.06 -16.75
C VAL A 423 18.35 11.14 -18.22
N ALA A 424 17.06 11.00 -18.53
CA ALA A 424 16.55 11.12 -19.89
C ALA A 424 16.31 12.58 -20.33
N ASN A 425 16.45 13.55 -19.40
CA ASN A 425 16.19 14.98 -19.62
C ASN A 425 14.76 15.26 -20.13
N ASP A 426 13.79 14.43 -19.74
CA ASP A 426 12.37 14.57 -20.08
C ASP A 426 11.56 14.93 -18.83
N MET A 427 11.60 16.22 -18.47
CA MET A 427 10.84 16.78 -17.34
C MET A 427 9.33 16.52 -17.46
N GLN A 428 8.80 16.40 -18.67
CA GLN A 428 7.37 16.15 -18.91
C GLN A 428 7.03 14.67 -18.65
N ALA A 429 7.89 13.73 -19.05
CA ALA A 429 7.76 12.34 -18.63
C ALA A 429 7.85 12.20 -17.12
N GLY A 430 8.81 12.89 -16.49
CA GLY A 430 8.91 12.97 -15.04
C GLY A 430 7.62 13.42 -14.37
N ALA A 431 7.03 14.52 -14.85
CA ALA A 431 5.76 15.03 -14.33
C ALA A 431 4.61 14.03 -14.48
N ARG A 432 4.47 13.36 -15.63
CA ARG A 432 3.43 12.33 -15.83
C ARG A 432 3.59 11.15 -14.88
N ALA A 433 4.83 10.73 -14.60
CA ALA A 433 5.10 9.66 -13.65
C ALA A 433 4.73 10.07 -12.21
N TYR A 434 5.08 11.30 -11.81
CA TYR A 434 4.65 11.83 -10.51
C TYR A 434 3.12 11.97 -10.40
N GLU A 435 2.43 12.39 -11.46
CA GLU A 435 0.96 12.41 -11.53
C GLU A 435 0.38 11.00 -11.36
N ARG A 436 0.95 9.99 -12.01
CA ARG A 436 0.53 8.60 -11.85
C ARG A 436 0.72 8.12 -10.41
N ALA A 437 1.84 8.46 -9.77
CA ALA A 437 2.05 8.15 -8.36
C ALA A 437 0.96 8.76 -7.46
N LEU A 438 0.54 10.00 -7.73
CA LEU A 438 -0.52 10.67 -6.97
C LEU A 438 -1.92 10.12 -7.25
N GLN A 439 -2.17 9.59 -8.45
CA GLN A 439 -3.42 8.87 -8.76
C GLN A 439 -3.50 7.55 -7.98
N ILE A 440 -2.36 6.86 -7.82
CA ILE A 440 -2.26 5.61 -7.05
C ILE A 440 -2.39 5.90 -5.54
N ASN A 441 -1.63 6.88 -5.05
CA ASN A 441 -1.61 7.27 -3.65
C ASN A 441 -1.60 8.81 -3.51
N PRO A 442 -2.79 9.42 -3.31
CA PRO A 442 -2.93 10.86 -3.10
C PRO A 442 -2.27 11.39 -1.81
N ASN A 443 -1.86 10.50 -0.90
CA ASN A 443 -1.21 10.81 0.37
C ASN A 443 0.31 10.55 0.32
N PHE A 444 0.88 10.30 -0.85
CA PHE A 444 2.31 10.04 -1.00
C PHE A 444 3.11 11.34 -1.05
N ALA A 445 3.59 11.78 0.12
CA ALA A 445 4.35 13.03 0.28
C ALA A 445 5.52 13.16 -0.71
N MET A 446 6.18 12.05 -1.02
CA MET A 446 7.30 12.01 -1.95
C MET A 446 6.94 12.42 -3.37
N ALA A 447 5.80 11.99 -3.89
CA ALA A 447 5.36 12.42 -5.21
C ALA A 447 5.14 13.93 -5.27
N TYR A 448 4.52 14.52 -4.24
CA TYR A 448 4.36 15.98 -4.15
C TYR A 448 5.68 16.74 -4.08
N GLY A 449 6.65 16.25 -3.29
CA GLY A 449 7.95 16.89 -3.15
C GLY A 449 8.71 16.92 -4.48
N PHE A 450 8.83 15.77 -5.14
CA PHE A 450 9.51 15.67 -6.43
C PHE A 450 8.76 16.41 -7.54
N MET A 451 7.43 16.37 -7.56
CA MET A 451 6.61 17.19 -8.46
C MET A 451 6.89 18.68 -8.25
N GLY A 452 6.90 19.14 -7.00
CA GLY A 452 7.21 20.54 -6.67
C GLY A 452 8.59 20.96 -7.16
N GLY A 453 9.61 20.11 -6.98
CA GLY A 453 10.95 20.34 -7.52
C GLY A 453 10.98 20.44 -9.04
N ASN A 454 10.36 19.49 -9.74
CA ASN A 454 10.26 19.48 -11.20
C ASN A 454 9.54 20.73 -11.74
N GLN A 455 8.41 21.10 -11.14
CA GLN A 455 7.65 22.29 -11.51
C GLN A 455 8.44 23.59 -11.29
N ALA A 456 9.23 23.66 -10.20
CA ALA A 456 10.11 24.79 -9.95
C ALA A 456 11.19 24.92 -11.03
N ILE A 457 11.75 23.81 -11.50
CA ILE A 457 12.79 23.78 -12.54
C ILE A 457 12.24 24.20 -13.90
N ILE A 458 11.00 23.83 -14.25
CA ILE A 458 10.37 24.29 -15.51
C ILE A 458 9.82 25.72 -15.41
N GLY A 459 9.79 26.31 -14.21
CA GLY A 459 9.47 27.72 -13.96
C GLY A 459 8.04 28.00 -13.49
N ASP A 460 7.21 26.99 -13.23
CA ASP A 460 5.87 27.18 -12.67
C ASP A 460 5.91 27.23 -11.14
N PHE A 461 6.40 28.35 -10.61
CA PHE A 461 6.63 28.53 -9.18
C PHE A 461 5.36 28.47 -8.33
N ALA A 462 4.21 28.88 -8.88
CA ALA A 462 2.95 28.88 -8.16
C ALA A 462 2.46 27.45 -7.93
N VAL A 463 2.50 26.62 -8.97
CA VAL A 463 2.17 25.19 -8.88
C VAL A 463 3.21 24.45 -8.04
N ALA A 464 4.50 24.73 -8.26
CA ALA A 464 5.59 24.15 -7.49
C ALA A 464 5.42 24.35 -5.99
N ARG A 465 5.10 25.58 -5.55
CA ARG A 465 4.93 25.90 -4.13
C ARG A 465 3.77 25.13 -3.51
N ARG A 466 2.64 24.99 -4.22
CA ARG A 466 1.48 24.24 -3.72
C ARG A 466 1.81 22.77 -3.48
N HIS A 467 2.47 22.12 -4.43
CA HIS A 467 2.89 20.72 -4.25
C HIS A 467 3.92 20.60 -3.13
N PHE A 468 4.88 21.53 -3.06
CA PHE A 468 5.88 21.52 -2.00
C PHE A 468 5.25 21.67 -0.60
N ASP A 469 4.30 22.59 -0.43
CA ASP A 469 3.56 22.77 0.82
C ASP A 469 2.74 21.52 1.20
N GLN A 470 2.15 20.86 0.20
CA GLN A 470 1.41 19.62 0.41
C GLN A 470 2.34 18.48 0.88
N ALA A 471 3.55 18.36 0.32
CA ALA A 471 4.54 17.37 0.76
C ALA A 471 4.89 17.55 2.25
N TRP A 472 5.17 18.77 2.68
CA TRP A 472 5.47 19.08 4.09
C TRP A 472 4.27 18.91 5.01
N ARG A 473 3.05 19.19 4.53
CA ARG A 473 1.82 18.94 5.30
C ARG A 473 1.63 17.45 5.58
N LEU A 474 1.87 16.61 4.58
CA LEU A 474 1.74 15.16 4.70
C LEU A 474 2.89 14.58 5.55
N SER A 475 4.13 14.95 5.29
CA SER A 475 5.29 14.37 5.99
C SER A 475 6.25 15.47 6.45
N PRO A 476 5.99 16.13 7.60
CA PRO A 476 6.83 17.22 8.12
C PRO A 476 8.26 16.81 8.48
N ARG A 477 8.51 15.50 8.60
CA ARG A 477 9.82 14.92 8.93
C ARG A 477 10.18 13.80 7.96
N ASP A 478 9.81 13.96 6.70
CA ASP A 478 10.12 12.94 5.69
C ASP A 478 11.64 12.72 5.59
N PRO A 479 12.12 11.47 5.66
CA PRO A 479 13.55 11.17 5.46
C PRO A 479 14.08 11.66 4.12
N SER A 480 13.24 11.75 3.10
CA SER A 480 13.60 12.21 1.75
C SER A 480 13.40 13.72 1.56
N ALA A 481 12.96 14.46 2.59
CA ALA A 481 12.59 15.86 2.44
C ALA A 481 13.72 16.75 1.92
N SER A 482 14.93 16.50 2.40
CA SER A 482 16.13 17.23 1.98
C SER A 482 16.45 17.04 0.50
N VAL A 483 16.05 15.90 -0.08
CA VAL A 483 16.29 15.58 -1.50
C VAL A 483 15.39 16.42 -2.39
N TRP A 484 14.09 16.43 -2.14
CA TRP A 484 13.19 17.25 -2.94
C TRP A 484 13.35 18.75 -2.64
N GLN A 485 13.85 19.14 -1.46
CA GLN A 485 14.25 20.52 -1.17
C GLN A 485 15.38 20.98 -2.08
N ILE A 486 16.38 20.13 -2.35
CA ILE A 486 17.46 20.43 -3.31
C ILE A 486 16.89 20.72 -4.71
N LEU A 487 15.95 19.90 -5.18
CA LEU A 487 15.32 20.08 -6.49
C LEU A 487 14.48 21.37 -6.54
N TYR A 488 13.71 21.64 -5.48
CA TYR A 488 12.94 22.89 -5.38
C TYR A 488 13.85 24.12 -5.37
N ASN A 489 14.96 24.07 -4.63
CA ASN A 489 15.94 25.13 -4.58
C ASN A 489 16.63 25.37 -5.95
N MET A 490 16.81 24.33 -6.79
CA MET A 490 17.33 24.50 -8.15
C MET A 490 16.45 25.44 -8.98
N GLY A 491 15.12 25.24 -8.93
CA GLY A 491 14.18 26.13 -9.59
C GLY A 491 14.22 27.55 -9.03
N LEU A 492 14.24 27.71 -7.70
CA LEU A 492 14.35 29.02 -7.05
C LEU A 492 15.64 29.77 -7.47
N TYR A 493 16.74 29.04 -7.62
CA TYR A 493 18.01 29.60 -8.07
C TYR A 493 17.93 30.12 -9.50
N GLY A 494 17.29 29.38 -10.41
CA GLY A 494 16.99 29.82 -11.78
C GLY A 494 16.13 31.08 -11.83
N ALA A 495 15.19 31.23 -10.89
CA ALA A 495 14.42 32.46 -10.70
C ALA A 495 15.12 33.55 -9.88
N LYS A 496 16.40 33.36 -9.51
CA LYS A 496 17.21 34.29 -8.71
C LYS A 496 16.58 34.64 -7.35
N ARG A 497 15.78 33.73 -6.80
CA ARG A 497 15.15 33.85 -5.46
C ARG A 497 16.09 33.36 -4.37
N TYR A 498 17.29 33.95 -4.29
CA TYR A 498 18.37 33.47 -3.42
C TYR A 498 18.00 33.49 -1.92
N ASP A 499 17.23 34.47 -1.45
CA ASP A 499 16.76 34.52 -0.06
C ASP A 499 15.87 33.31 0.30
N ASP A 500 15.04 32.85 -0.64
CA ASP A 500 14.18 31.69 -0.42
C ASP A 500 14.99 30.39 -0.44
N VAL A 501 16.04 30.30 -1.27
CA VAL A 501 17.01 29.20 -1.23
C VAL A 501 17.70 29.13 0.12
N VAL A 502 18.17 30.27 0.65
CA VAL A 502 18.84 30.33 1.96
C VAL A 502 17.89 29.88 3.07
N ARG A 503 16.63 30.32 3.05
CA ARG A 503 15.62 29.92 4.04
C ARG A 503 15.37 28.41 4.00
N GLY A 504 14.99 27.88 2.84
CA GLY A 504 14.66 26.47 2.68
C GLY A 504 15.85 25.54 2.97
N ALA A 505 17.07 25.91 2.52
CA ALA A 505 18.27 25.15 2.84
C ALA A 505 18.60 25.18 4.34
N THR A 506 18.38 26.30 5.04
CA THR A 506 18.59 26.39 6.49
C THR A 506 17.65 25.48 7.26
N GLU A 507 16.37 25.47 6.89
CA GLU A 507 15.36 24.58 7.49
C GLU A 507 15.75 23.10 7.28
N ALA A 508 16.11 22.73 6.05
CA ALA A 508 16.51 21.36 5.72
C ALA A 508 17.83 20.91 6.38
N ILE A 509 18.79 21.82 6.56
CA ILE A 509 20.03 21.54 7.32
C ILE A 509 19.71 21.23 8.79
N GLY A 510 18.70 21.90 9.35
CA GLY A 510 18.23 21.62 10.71
C GLY A 510 17.71 20.18 10.89
N THR A 511 17.22 19.56 9.82
CA THR A 511 16.71 18.17 9.83
C THR A 511 17.69 17.14 9.31
N ASN A 512 18.58 17.51 8.37
CA ASN A 512 19.60 16.63 7.80
C ASN A 512 20.95 17.40 7.67
N PRO A 513 21.73 17.48 8.75
CA PRO A 513 22.99 18.23 8.79
C PRO A 513 24.16 17.54 8.07
N ASP A 514 24.01 16.28 7.65
CA ASP A 514 25.10 15.52 7.01
C ASP A 514 25.04 15.58 5.48
N PHE A 515 23.96 16.16 4.92
CA PHE A 515 23.80 16.27 3.48
C PHE A 515 24.51 17.49 2.88
N ALA A 516 25.73 17.29 2.38
CA ALA A 516 26.58 18.32 1.76
C ALA A 516 25.89 19.14 0.64
N GLY A 517 24.89 18.55 -0.05
CA GLY A 517 24.11 19.24 -1.09
C GLY A 517 23.38 20.49 -0.60
N LEU A 518 22.89 20.48 0.64
CA LEU A 518 22.16 21.62 1.22
C LEU A 518 23.10 22.81 1.48
N TYR A 519 24.27 22.54 2.05
CA TYR A 519 25.30 23.55 2.29
C TYR A 519 25.81 24.13 0.97
N ARG A 520 26.00 23.32 -0.08
CA ARG A 520 26.39 23.82 -1.42
C ARG A 520 25.39 24.85 -1.96
N GLN A 521 24.10 24.53 -1.90
CA GLN A 521 23.06 25.44 -2.40
C GLN A 521 22.95 26.71 -1.56
N ARG A 522 23.06 26.61 -0.24
CA ARG A 522 23.04 27.77 0.65
C ARG A 522 24.28 28.64 0.48
N ALA A 523 25.47 28.06 0.38
CA ALA A 523 26.73 28.77 0.13
C ALA A 523 26.67 29.61 -1.15
N ALA A 524 26.24 28.99 -2.25
CA ALA A 524 26.12 29.68 -3.53
C ALA A 524 25.13 30.85 -3.46
N ALA A 525 23.94 30.62 -2.86
CA ALA A 525 22.93 31.66 -2.71
C ALA A 525 23.39 32.80 -1.78
N LEU A 526 24.04 32.49 -0.65
CA LEU A 526 24.62 33.47 0.27
C LEU A 526 25.67 34.34 -0.43
N ALA A 527 26.54 33.72 -1.23
CA ALA A 527 27.55 34.46 -2.00
C ALA A 527 26.93 35.37 -3.06
N MET A 528 25.84 34.94 -3.71
CA MET A 528 25.09 35.78 -4.64
C MET A 528 24.40 36.97 -3.94
N LEU A 529 24.03 36.82 -2.66
CA LEU A 529 23.52 37.89 -1.80
C LEU A 529 24.61 38.74 -1.15
N GLY A 530 25.90 38.44 -1.38
CA GLY A 530 27.03 39.16 -0.78
C GLY A 530 27.34 38.79 0.68
N ARG A 531 26.69 37.76 1.23
CA ARG A 531 26.91 37.25 2.61
C ARG A 531 28.10 36.29 2.65
N MET A 532 29.28 36.82 2.36
CA MET A 532 30.48 36.01 2.06
C MET A 532 31.02 35.21 3.24
N ASP A 533 30.90 35.71 4.47
CA ASP A 533 31.43 35.02 5.65
C ASP A 533 30.64 33.75 5.96
N GLU A 534 29.31 33.82 5.86
CA GLU A 534 28.42 32.67 6.00
C GLU A 534 28.60 31.68 4.84
N ALA A 535 28.76 32.19 3.60
CA ALA A 535 29.01 31.36 2.44
C ALA A 535 30.31 30.53 2.58
N ARG A 536 31.38 31.17 3.07
CA ARG A 536 32.66 30.48 3.32
C ARG A 536 32.57 29.43 4.42
N GLU A 537 31.76 29.67 5.45
CA GLU A 537 31.54 28.67 6.49
C GLU A 537 30.82 27.44 5.94
N ASP A 538 29.79 27.65 5.10
CA ASP A 538 29.12 26.55 4.42
C ASP A 538 30.07 25.76 3.51
N ILE A 539 30.99 26.41 2.78
CA ILE A 539 32.00 25.70 1.96
C ILE A 539 32.92 24.83 2.83
N LYS A 540 33.31 25.27 4.03
CA LYS A 540 34.09 24.41 4.95
C LYS A 540 33.28 23.17 5.34
N GLN A 541 31.98 23.32 5.58
CA GLN A 541 31.11 22.17 5.87
C GLN A 541 30.96 21.24 4.67
N VAL A 542 30.81 21.78 3.45
CA VAL A 542 30.79 20.99 2.21
C VAL A 542 32.06 20.14 2.10
N LEU A 543 33.25 20.73 2.24
CA LEU A 543 34.53 20.01 2.11
C LEU A 543 34.80 19.05 3.28
N ARG A 544 34.18 19.27 4.45
CA ARG A 544 34.22 18.32 5.57
C ARG A 544 33.40 17.07 5.28
N LEU A 545 32.22 17.24 4.69
CA LEU A 545 31.27 16.16 4.40
C LEU A 545 31.57 15.44 3.08
N ASP A 546 32.08 16.17 2.09
CA ASP A 546 32.46 15.67 0.77
C ASP A 546 33.80 16.30 0.34
N PRO A 547 34.95 15.74 0.76
CA PRO A 547 36.27 16.30 0.50
C PRO A 547 36.65 16.36 -0.99
N GLY A 548 35.97 15.60 -1.84
CA GLY A 548 36.20 15.61 -3.28
C GLY A 548 35.50 16.75 -4.02
N ASN A 549 34.67 17.55 -3.35
CA ASN A 549 33.80 18.51 -4.02
C ASN A 549 34.59 19.68 -4.65
N SER A 550 34.36 19.92 -5.94
CA SER A 550 34.97 21.03 -6.68
C SER A 550 34.06 21.57 -7.78
N ILE A 551 34.38 22.75 -8.30
CA ILE A 551 33.66 23.39 -9.41
C ILE A 551 33.67 22.49 -10.65
N LYS A 552 34.78 21.79 -10.93
CA LYS A 552 34.86 20.81 -12.02
C LYS A 552 33.80 19.72 -11.88
N ILE A 553 33.70 19.08 -10.72
CA ILE A 553 32.70 18.02 -10.47
C ILE A 553 31.29 18.58 -10.61
N MET A 554 31.03 19.79 -10.09
CA MET A 554 29.72 20.42 -10.20
C MET A 554 29.34 20.71 -11.66
N ARG A 555 30.27 21.21 -12.47
CA ARG A 555 30.06 21.46 -13.91
C ARG A 555 29.69 20.19 -14.68
N GLU A 556 30.23 19.05 -14.28
CA GLU A 556 29.96 17.74 -14.88
C GLU A 556 28.68 17.06 -14.32
N THR A 557 28.03 17.65 -13.31
CA THR A 557 26.80 17.11 -12.70
C THR A 557 25.57 17.49 -13.55
N PRO A 558 24.81 16.53 -14.11
CA PRO A 558 23.80 16.79 -15.13
C PRO A 558 22.46 17.37 -14.62
N PHE A 559 22.38 17.83 -13.37
CA PHE A 559 21.11 18.24 -12.74
C PHE A 559 20.60 19.63 -13.12
N TRP A 560 21.47 20.50 -13.61
CA TRP A 560 21.16 21.92 -13.79
C TRP A 560 21.08 22.28 -15.27
N ARG A 561 19.90 22.77 -15.71
CA ARG A 561 19.76 23.33 -17.08
C ARG A 561 20.60 24.59 -17.30
N ASP A 562 20.68 25.46 -16.30
CA ASP A 562 21.51 26.66 -16.29
C ASP A 562 22.37 26.68 -15.02
N ILE A 563 23.50 25.98 -15.09
CA ILE A 563 24.37 25.77 -13.94
C ILE A 563 25.30 26.96 -13.66
N GLU A 564 25.53 27.85 -14.63
CA GLU A 564 26.56 28.88 -14.51
C GLU A 564 26.33 29.87 -13.35
N PRO A 565 25.10 30.38 -13.09
CA PRO A 565 24.86 31.21 -11.91
C PRO A 565 25.14 30.48 -10.58
N PHE A 566 24.91 29.16 -10.56
CA PHE A 566 25.21 28.33 -9.40
C PHE A 566 26.72 28.14 -9.21
N LEU A 567 27.46 27.84 -10.29
CA LEU A 567 28.92 27.76 -10.26
C LEU A 567 29.57 29.12 -9.91
N GLU A 568 29.03 30.23 -10.39
CA GLU A 568 29.48 31.58 -10.02
C GLU A 568 29.35 31.82 -8.51
N GLY A 569 28.19 31.47 -7.93
CA GLY A 569 27.95 31.54 -6.49
C GLY A 569 28.95 30.70 -5.70
N LEU A 570 29.20 29.45 -6.12
CA LEU A 570 30.17 28.55 -5.48
C LEU A 570 31.61 29.07 -5.57
N ARG A 571 32.03 29.62 -6.72
CA ARG A 571 33.35 30.26 -6.88
C ARG A 571 33.51 31.44 -5.93
N LYS A 572 32.48 32.31 -5.84
CA LYS A 572 32.47 33.44 -4.90
C LYS A 572 32.52 32.99 -3.43
N ALA A 573 31.84 31.89 -3.11
CA ALA A 573 31.85 31.29 -1.78
C ALA A 573 33.20 30.64 -1.43
N GLY A 574 34.04 30.34 -2.43
CA GLY A 574 35.39 29.80 -2.25
C GLY A 574 35.51 28.30 -2.43
N LEU A 575 34.60 27.65 -3.17
CA LEU A 575 34.76 26.24 -3.54
C LEU A 575 35.99 26.08 -4.47
N PRO A 576 36.85 25.05 -4.27
CA PRO A 576 37.99 24.79 -5.15
C PRO A 576 37.59 24.53 -6.61
N GLU A 577 38.47 24.90 -7.55
CA GLU A 577 38.23 24.62 -8.98
C GLU A 577 38.42 23.14 -9.34
N GLU A 578 39.40 22.47 -8.72
CA GLU A 578 39.75 21.07 -8.92
C GLU A 578 39.60 20.22 -7.66
#